data_AF-A0AAW7HI13-F1
#
_entry.id   AF-A0AAW7HI13-F1
#
_cell.length_a   1.000
_cell.length_b   1.000
_cell.length_c   1.000
_cell.angle_alpha   90.00
_cell.angle_beta   90.00
_cell.angle_gamma   90.00
#
_symmetry.space_group_name_H-M   'P 1'
#
loop_
_entity.id
_entity.type
_entity.pdbx_description
1 polymer ?
#
loop_
_entity_poly.entity_id
_entity_poly.type
_entity_poly.pdbx_seq_one_letter_code
_entity_poly.pdbx_strand_id
1 'polypeptide(L)'
;MTRLIPSDDELHAFVDERLEPVRRAEVQAWLAANPQAAARVEGWRADARRLRTALAGLGELPGAAQLDLGQLRRQLRQRRQRRWAAAAVVMLALGVGGLGGWQVRDATLARVDLPMADAVQAHRLFAGSEALDIQASDPGQLRDWLGRHFSRVGQLPDLAGYGFKPVGARLLSNEQGPAALLVFEDGKGQRISLFLRSPGNLYRRMPDGQRVDGQLEARYWSHGAYNFALVSAADDVRGAGVGEALRLGL
;
A
#
# COMPACT_ATOMS: atom_id res chain seq x y z
N MET A 1 -40.60 -14.91 -64.37
CA MET A 1 -39.69 -15.00 -65.53
C MET A 1 -39.04 -16.37 -65.50
N THR A 2 -39.49 -17.29 -66.35
CA THR A 2 -38.99 -18.67 -66.41
C THR A 2 -37.62 -18.64 -67.08
N ARG A 3 -36.54 -18.88 -66.33
CA ARG A 3 -35.19 -19.01 -66.91
C ARG A 3 -35.13 -20.30 -67.72
N LEU A 4 -35.01 -20.16 -69.04
CA LEU A 4 -34.97 -21.26 -70.02
C LEU A 4 -33.70 -22.13 -69.93
N ILE A 5 -32.64 -21.61 -69.28
CA ILE A 5 -31.36 -22.31 -69.08
C ILE A 5 -31.11 -22.41 -67.58
N PRO A 6 -30.93 -23.62 -67.03
CA PRO A 6 -30.59 -23.82 -65.62
C PRO A 6 -29.20 -23.26 -65.27
N SER A 7 -29.04 -22.71 -64.08
CA SER A 7 -27.71 -22.37 -63.56
C SER A 7 -26.99 -23.60 -63.03
N ASP A 8 -25.67 -23.51 -62.82
CA ASP A 8 -24.85 -24.59 -62.27
C ASP A 8 -25.35 -25.01 -60.87
N ASP A 9 -25.72 -24.03 -60.03
CA ASP A 9 -26.35 -24.27 -58.72
C ASP A 9 -27.66 -25.07 -58.83
N GLU A 10 -28.48 -24.82 -59.87
CA GLU A 10 -29.73 -25.56 -60.09
C GLU A 10 -29.46 -26.99 -60.56
N LEU A 11 -28.40 -27.21 -61.37
CA LEU A 11 -27.98 -28.55 -61.76
C LEU A 11 -27.44 -29.34 -60.56
N HIS A 12 -26.68 -28.71 -59.67
CA HIS A 12 -26.26 -29.32 -58.41
C HIS A 12 -27.45 -29.61 -57.49
N ALA A 13 -28.39 -28.66 -57.35
CA ALA A 13 -29.62 -28.88 -56.60
C ALA A 13 -30.50 -30.00 -57.21
N PHE A 14 -30.45 -30.20 -58.53
CA PHE A 14 -31.11 -31.33 -59.21
C PHE A 14 -30.45 -32.68 -58.87
N VAL A 15 -29.11 -32.72 -58.79
CA VAL A 15 -28.36 -33.91 -58.35
C VAL A 15 -28.66 -34.26 -56.89
N ASP A 16 -28.80 -33.25 -56.03
CA ASP A 16 -29.11 -33.39 -54.60
C ASP A 16 -30.61 -33.49 -54.28
N GLU A 17 -31.47 -33.59 -55.30
CA GLU A 17 -32.93 -33.66 -55.20
C GLU A 17 -33.62 -32.46 -54.51
N ARG A 18 -32.91 -31.34 -54.31
CA ARG A 18 -33.37 -30.15 -53.57
C ARG A 18 -34.12 -29.11 -54.41
N LEU A 19 -34.42 -29.40 -55.67
CA LEU A 19 -35.26 -28.53 -56.50
C LEU A 19 -36.75 -28.72 -56.21
N GLU A 20 -37.50 -27.62 -56.28
CA GLU A 20 -38.97 -27.64 -56.31
C GLU A 20 -39.50 -28.52 -57.46
N PRO A 21 -40.62 -29.26 -57.28
CA PRO A 21 -41.10 -30.24 -58.26
C PRO A 21 -41.32 -29.66 -59.67
N VAL A 22 -41.83 -28.42 -59.74
CA VAL A 22 -42.08 -27.72 -61.01
C VAL A 22 -40.76 -27.42 -61.73
N ARG A 23 -39.78 -26.85 -61.00
CA ARG A 23 -38.46 -26.52 -61.56
C ARG A 23 -37.67 -27.77 -61.93
N ARG A 24 -37.82 -28.85 -61.16
CA ARG A 24 -37.22 -30.16 -61.47
C ARG A 24 -37.68 -30.69 -62.82
N ALA A 25 -38.98 -30.60 -63.13
CA ALA A 25 -39.53 -31.02 -64.42
C ALA A 25 -38.99 -30.17 -65.59
N GLU A 26 -38.87 -28.85 -65.39
CA GLU A 26 -38.27 -27.94 -66.38
C GLU A 26 -36.79 -28.27 -66.65
N VAL A 27 -36.00 -28.47 -65.59
CA VAL A 27 -34.59 -28.86 -65.69
C VAL A 27 -34.44 -30.22 -66.38
N GLN A 28 -35.32 -31.19 -66.06
CA GLN A 28 -35.32 -32.51 -66.71
C GLN A 28 -35.65 -32.43 -68.21
N ALA A 29 -36.63 -31.62 -68.60
CA ALA A 29 -36.95 -31.39 -70.01
C ALA A 29 -35.79 -30.69 -70.75
N TRP A 30 -35.13 -29.74 -70.09
CA TRP A 30 -33.93 -29.09 -70.64
C TRP A 30 -32.75 -30.06 -70.80
N LEU A 31 -32.51 -30.94 -69.83
CA LEU A 31 -31.46 -31.97 -69.91
C LEU A 31 -31.73 -32.98 -71.04
N ALA A 32 -33.00 -33.33 -71.29
CA ALA A 32 -33.38 -34.19 -72.42
C ALA A 32 -33.04 -33.56 -73.79
N ALA A 33 -33.10 -32.23 -73.90
CA ALA A 33 -32.73 -31.49 -75.09
C ALA A 33 -31.21 -31.19 -75.18
N ASN A 34 -30.43 -31.43 -74.12
CA ASN A 34 -29.00 -31.06 -74.03
C ASN A 34 -28.14 -32.26 -73.57
N PRO A 35 -27.78 -33.19 -74.49
CA PRO A 35 -27.12 -34.45 -74.14
C PRO A 35 -25.74 -34.28 -73.47
N GLN A 36 -24.99 -33.23 -73.83
CA GLN A 36 -23.70 -32.93 -73.19
C GLN A 36 -23.86 -32.51 -71.71
N ALA A 37 -24.91 -31.75 -71.39
CA ALA A 37 -25.18 -31.34 -70.01
C ALA A 37 -25.73 -32.52 -69.18
N ALA A 38 -26.57 -33.36 -69.79
CA ALA A 38 -27.04 -34.60 -69.17
C ALA A 38 -25.88 -35.54 -68.79
N ALA A 39 -24.88 -35.70 -69.68
CA ALA A 39 -23.70 -36.52 -69.39
C ALA A 39 -22.90 -36.00 -68.18
N ARG A 40 -22.76 -34.68 -68.02
CA ARG A 40 -22.09 -34.08 -66.84
C ARG A 40 -22.86 -34.34 -65.54
N VAL A 41 -24.17 -34.13 -65.56
CA VAL A 41 -25.05 -34.37 -64.39
C VAL A 41 -25.04 -35.84 -63.96
N GLU A 42 -25.04 -36.77 -64.91
CA GLU A 42 -24.93 -38.20 -64.60
C GLU A 42 -23.55 -38.58 -64.04
N GLY A 43 -22.47 -37.93 -64.51
CA GLY A 43 -21.15 -38.03 -63.89
C GLY A 43 -21.17 -37.62 -62.41
N TRP A 44 -21.75 -36.46 -62.10
CA TRP A 44 -21.89 -35.99 -60.71
C TRP A 44 -22.74 -36.93 -59.86
N ARG A 45 -23.81 -37.51 -60.41
CA ARG A 45 -24.63 -38.54 -59.72
C ARG A 45 -23.85 -39.82 -59.45
N ALA A 46 -22.98 -40.24 -60.38
CA ALA A 46 -22.12 -41.39 -60.17
C ALA A 46 -21.09 -41.13 -59.05
N ASP A 47 -20.46 -39.96 -59.04
CA ASP A 47 -19.51 -39.56 -58.01
C ASP A 47 -20.16 -39.45 -56.63
N ALA A 48 -21.32 -38.80 -56.54
CA ALA A 48 -22.09 -38.69 -55.31
C ALA A 48 -22.50 -40.08 -54.77
N ARG A 49 -22.90 -41.01 -55.64
CA ARG A 49 -23.18 -42.40 -55.25
C ARG A 49 -21.94 -43.10 -54.73
N ARG A 50 -20.79 -42.95 -55.40
CA ARG A 50 -19.50 -43.53 -54.97
C ARG A 50 -19.03 -42.99 -53.62
N LEU A 51 -19.20 -41.70 -53.37
CA LEU A 51 -18.88 -41.09 -52.08
C LEU A 51 -19.82 -41.58 -50.98
N ARG A 52 -21.12 -41.67 -51.25
CA ARG A 52 -22.10 -42.20 -50.30
C ARG A 52 -21.83 -43.66 -49.94
N THR A 53 -21.44 -44.50 -50.89
CA THR A 53 -21.09 -45.90 -50.60
C THR A 53 -19.77 -46.02 -49.85
N ALA A 54 -18.75 -45.23 -50.21
CA ALA A 54 -17.47 -45.20 -49.50
C ALA A 54 -17.60 -44.71 -48.05
N LEU A 55 -18.53 -43.78 -47.80
CA LEU A 55 -18.79 -43.19 -46.48
C LEU A 55 -19.97 -43.84 -45.74
N ALA A 56 -20.66 -44.83 -46.32
CA ALA A 56 -21.82 -45.47 -45.70
C ALA A 56 -21.48 -46.10 -44.34
N GLY A 57 -20.26 -46.64 -44.19
CA GLY A 57 -19.77 -47.20 -42.93
C GLY A 57 -19.35 -46.18 -41.87
N LEU A 58 -19.26 -44.88 -42.22
CA LEU A 58 -18.97 -43.78 -41.29
C LEU A 58 -20.24 -43.09 -40.76
N GLY A 59 -21.41 -43.39 -41.36
CA GLY A 59 -22.69 -42.78 -41.00
C GLY A 59 -23.30 -43.30 -39.70
N GLU A 60 -22.88 -44.47 -39.22
CA GLU A 60 -23.30 -45.05 -37.94
C GLU A 60 -22.38 -44.64 -36.78
N LEU A 61 -22.05 -43.35 -36.67
CA LEU A 61 -21.55 -42.79 -35.42
C LEU A 61 -22.77 -42.40 -34.57
N PRO A 62 -23.12 -43.16 -33.51
CA PRO A 62 -24.14 -42.76 -32.55
C PRO A 62 -23.56 -41.63 -31.69
N GLY A 63 -23.40 -40.45 -32.29
CA GLY A 63 -22.54 -39.41 -31.74
C GLY A 63 -22.84 -38.01 -32.25
N ALA A 64 -23.69 -37.85 -33.27
CA ALA A 64 -24.40 -36.59 -33.50
C ALA A 64 -25.53 -36.41 -32.46
N ALA A 65 -25.33 -36.91 -31.23
CA ALA A 65 -25.99 -36.36 -30.07
C ALA A 65 -25.68 -34.87 -30.11
N GLN A 66 -26.70 -34.10 -30.49
CA GLN A 66 -26.79 -32.65 -30.49
C GLN A 66 -25.61 -32.04 -29.75
N LEU A 67 -24.71 -31.36 -30.47
CA LEU A 67 -23.73 -30.47 -29.89
C LEU A 67 -24.43 -29.71 -28.76
N ASP A 68 -24.18 -30.11 -27.50
CA ASP A 68 -24.92 -29.58 -26.36
C ASP A 68 -24.33 -28.20 -26.06
N LEU A 69 -24.71 -27.25 -26.92
CA LEU A 69 -24.35 -25.86 -26.85
C LEU A 69 -24.79 -25.25 -25.51
N GLY A 70 -25.77 -25.87 -24.83
CA GLY A 70 -26.21 -25.52 -23.49
C GLY A 70 -25.13 -25.78 -22.44
N GLN A 71 -24.52 -26.96 -22.45
CA GLN A 71 -23.42 -27.30 -21.55
C GLN A 71 -22.18 -26.42 -21.81
N LEU A 72 -21.83 -26.20 -23.08
CA LEU A 72 -20.69 -25.36 -23.45
C LEU A 72 -20.88 -23.90 -22.99
N ARG A 73 -22.08 -23.34 -23.18
CA ARG A 73 -22.43 -21.98 -22.72
C ARG A 73 -22.39 -21.86 -21.19
N ARG A 74 -22.87 -22.87 -20.45
CA ARG A 74 -22.80 -22.88 -18.97
C ARG A 74 -21.37 -22.90 -18.47
N GLN A 75 -20.50 -23.74 -19.06
CA GLN A 75 -19.09 -23.80 -18.68
C GLN A 75 -18.36 -22.47 -18.95
N LEU A 76 -18.60 -21.83 -20.09
CA LEU A 76 -18.02 -20.53 -20.41
C LEU A 76 -18.47 -19.43 -19.43
N ARG A 77 -19.76 -19.44 -19.05
CA ARG A 77 -20.33 -18.45 -18.12
C ARG A 77 -19.76 -18.61 -16.71
N GLN A 78 -19.59 -19.85 -16.22
CA GLN A 78 -18.95 -20.15 -14.94
C GLN A 78 -17.47 -19.75 -14.93
N ARG A 79 -16.72 -20.03 -16.01
CA ARG A 79 -15.32 -19.58 -16.13
C ARG A 79 -15.21 -18.06 -16.10
N ARG A 80 -16.12 -17.36 -16.77
CA ARG A 80 -16.19 -15.90 -16.74
C ARG A 80 -16.45 -15.40 -15.32
N GLN A 81 -17.47 -15.94 -14.64
CA GLN A 81 -17.80 -15.57 -13.26
C GLN A 81 -16.63 -15.81 -12.29
N ARG A 82 -15.92 -16.95 -12.40
CA ARG A 82 -14.72 -17.22 -11.58
C ARG A 82 -13.61 -16.20 -11.81
N ARG A 83 -13.38 -15.77 -13.07
CA ARG A 83 -12.40 -14.73 -13.39
C ARG A 83 -12.77 -13.38 -12.78
N TRP A 84 -14.05 -12.98 -12.84
CA TRP A 84 -14.53 -11.75 -12.21
C TRP A 84 -14.44 -11.82 -10.69
N ALA A 85 -14.76 -12.96 -10.08
CA ALA A 85 -14.62 -13.17 -8.65
C ALA A 85 -13.15 -13.08 -8.20
N ALA A 86 -12.23 -13.70 -8.95
CA ALA A 86 -10.79 -13.60 -8.67
C ALA A 86 -10.28 -12.15 -8.78
N ALA A 87 -10.71 -11.41 -9.81
CA ALA A 87 -10.35 -10.00 -9.97
C ALA A 87 -10.89 -9.14 -8.81
N ALA A 88 -12.10 -9.40 -8.33
CA ALA A 88 -12.68 -8.70 -7.19
C ALA A 88 -11.91 -8.97 -5.89
N VAL A 89 -11.47 -10.22 -5.66
CA VAL A 89 -10.63 -10.57 -4.51
C VAL A 89 -9.28 -9.87 -4.57
N VAL A 90 -8.63 -9.82 -5.75
CA VAL A 90 -7.37 -9.09 -5.93
C VAL A 90 -7.55 -7.59 -5.70
N MET A 91 -8.63 -6.99 -6.21
CA MET A 91 -8.92 -5.57 -5.94
C MET A 91 -9.21 -5.29 -4.47
N LEU A 92 -9.93 -6.19 -3.77
CA LEU A 92 -10.15 -6.05 -2.33
C LEU A 92 -8.84 -6.22 -1.54
N ALA A 93 -7.99 -7.18 -1.90
CA ALA A 93 -6.70 -7.39 -1.25
C ALA A 93 -5.76 -6.19 -1.49
N LEU A 94 -5.73 -5.64 -2.70
CA LEU A 94 -4.94 -4.45 -3.02
C LEU A 94 -5.55 -3.17 -2.41
N GLY A 95 -6.87 -3.07 -2.32
CA GLY A 95 -7.56 -1.93 -1.70
C GLY A 95 -7.36 -1.90 -0.20
N VAL A 96 -7.62 -3.01 0.49
CA VAL A 96 -7.43 -3.14 1.95
C VAL A 96 -5.95 -3.12 2.31
N GLY A 97 -5.11 -3.84 1.56
CA GLY A 97 -3.66 -3.86 1.78
C GLY A 97 -2.97 -2.54 1.43
N GLY A 98 -3.41 -1.87 0.37
CA GLY A 98 -2.87 -0.58 -0.07
C GLY A 98 -3.29 0.57 0.84
N LEU A 99 -4.60 0.75 1.07
CA LEU A 99 -5.10 1.85 1.90
C LEU A 99 -4.81 1.60 3.39
N GLY A 100 -5.02 0.37 3.87
CA GLY A 100 -4.73 0.00 5.25
C GLY A 100 -3.23 0.03 5.54
N GLY A 101 -2.41 -0.49 4.63
CA GLY A 101 -0.96 -0.45 4.77
C GLY A 101 -0.37 0.95 4.72
N TRP A 102 -0.92 1.85 3.88
CA TRP A 102 -0.44 3.23 3.79
C TRP A 102 -0.84 4.06 5.01
N GLN A 103 -2.06 3.91 5.52
CA GLN A 103 -2.50 4.55 6.77
C GLN A 103 -1.70 4.09 8.00
N VAL A 104 -1.42 2.78 8.10
CA VAL A 104 -0.56 2.26 9.17
C VAL A 104 0.87 2.77 9.03
N ARG A 105 1.41 2.86 7.81
CA ARG A 105 2.72 3.44 7.54
C ARG A 105 2.80 4.92 7.92
N ASP A 106 1.79 5.72 7.61
CA ASP A 106 1.76 7.13 7.98
C ASP A 106 1.62 7.29 9.49
N ALA A 107 0.83 6.46 10.16
CA ALA A 107 0.71 6.47 11.61
C ALA A 107 2.02 6.04 12.31
N THR A 108 2.76 5.08 11.75
CA THR A 108 4.06 4.67 12.31
C THR A 108 5.15 5.71 12.04
N LEU A 109 5.21 6.29 10.84
CA LEU A 109 6.14 7.38 10.52
C LEU A 109 5.84 8.65 11.33
N ALA A 110 4.56 9.02 11.47
CA ALA A 110 4.15 10.15 12.32
C ALA A 110 4.45 9.94 13.81
N ARG A 111 4.55 8.69 14.26
CA ARG A 111 4.96 8.34 15.64
C ARG A 111 6.48 8.30 15.81
N VAL A 112 7.24 8.11 14.72
CA VAL A 112 8.70 8.01 14.71
C VAL A 112 9.39 9.35 14.47
N ASP A 113 8.73 10.34 13.85
CA ASP A 113 9.38 11.59 13.40
C ASP A 113 9.01 12.87 14.19
N LEU A 114 8.48 12.76 15.42
CA LEU A 114 8.28 13.95 16.23
C LEU A 114 9.59 14.40 16.91
N PRO A 115 10.06 15.64 16.69
CA PRO A 115 11.28 16.15 17.32
C PRO A 115 11.19 16.06 18.84
N MET A 116 12.12 15.32 19.43
CA MET A 116 12.26 15.14 20.88
C MET A 116 10.99 14.68 21.63
N ALA A 117 10.18 13.83 20.99
CA ALA A 117 9.07 13.15 21.68
C ALA A 117 9.56 12.29 22.87
N ASP A 118 10.78 11.78 22.79
CA ASP A 118 11.46 11.08 23.89
C ASP A 118 11.68 11.98 25.12
N ALA A 119 12.00 13.26 24.93
CA ALA A 119 12.14 14.23 26.02
C ALA A 119 10.84 14.44 26.80
N VAL A 120 9.72 14.62 26.09
CA VAL A 120 8.39 14.83 26.72
C VAL A 120 7.95 13.57 27.48
N GLN A 121 8.19 12.39 26.91
CA GLN A 121 7.87 11.12 27.59
C GLN A 121 8.77 10.89 28.81
N ALA A 122 10.08 11.16 28.71
CA ALA A 122 11.01 11.08 29.83
C ALA A 122 10.61 12.05 30.96
N HIS A 123 10.22 13.28 30.63
CA HIS A 123 9.70 14.23 31.62
C HIS A 123 8.44 13.69 32.31
N ARG A 124 7.43 13.19 31.57
CA ARG A 124 6.21 12.63 32.18
C ARG A 124 6.49 11.47 33.14
N LEU A 125 7.47 10.63 32.82
CA LEU A 125 7.82 9.46 33.63
C LEU A 125 8.67 9.80 34.85
N PHE A 126 9.58 10.77 34.72
CA PHE A 126 10.64 10.97 35.71
C PHE A 126 10.62 12.33 36.40
N ALA A 127 9.90 13.33 35.87
CA ALA A 127 9.80 14.62 36.56
C ALA A 127 9.12 14.49 37.93
N GLY A 128 8.18 13.54 38.08
CA GLY A 128 7.50 13.29 39.36
C GLY A 128 8.17 12.25 40.27
N SER A 129 9.21 11.53 39.82
CA SER A 129 9.76 10.40 40.58
C SER A 129 10.99 10.76 41.41
N GLU A 130 11.14 10.14 42.58
CA GLU A 130 12.30 10.31 43.47
C GLU A 130 13.50 9.43 43.07
N ALA A 131 13.32 8.55 42.08
CA ALA A 131 14.31 7.60 41.58
C ALA A 131 15.18 8.21 40.46
N LEU A 132 15.92 9.27 40.82
CA LEU A 132 16.97 9.86 39.98
C LEU A 132 18.32 9.20 40.34
N ASP A 133 19.20 9.02 39.35
CA ASP A 133 20.50 8.37 39.56
C ASP A 133 21.40 9.19 40.50
N ILE A 134 21.21 10.52 40.48
CA ILE A 134 21.77 11.42 41.47
C ILE A 134 20.68 12.39 41.95
N GLN A 135 20.55 12.52 43.27
CA GLN A 135 19.82 13.63 43.90
C GLN A 135 20.86 14.72 44.22
N ALA A 136 21.04 15.65 43.29
CA ALA A 136 22.04 16.71 43.41
C ALA A 136 21.34 18.04 43.64
N SER A 137 21.32 18.51 44.89
CA SER A 137 20.87 19.86 45.23
C SER A 137 21.91 20.94 44.88
N ASP A 138 23.14 20.53 44.54
CA ASP A 138 24.25 21.42 44.17
C ASP A 138 24.48 21.43 42.64
N PRO A 139 24.38 22.61 41.97
CA PRO A 139 24.73 22.77 40.57
C PRO A 139 26.15 22.32 40.21
N GLY A 140 27.11 22.35 41.14
CA GLY A 140 28.47 21.83 40.95
C GLY A 140 28.50 20.33 40.66
N GLN A 141 27.84 19.53 41.51
CA GLN A 141 27.81 18.08 41.36
C GLN A 141 27.11 17.63 40.07
N LEU A 142 26.06 18.35 39.66
CA LEU A 142 25.33 18.08 38.42
C LEU A 142 26.21 18.30 37.19
N ARG A 143 27.03 19.37 37.18
CA ARG A 143 28.01 19.67 36.13
C ARG A 143 29.08 18.58 36.03
N ASP A 144 29.63 18.16 37.16
CA ASP A 144 30.66 17.11 37.21
C ASP A 144 30.11 15.75 36.78
N TRP A 145 28.86 15.43 37.14
CA TRP A 145 28.19 14.22 36.68
C TRP A 145 27.96 14.25 35.16
N LEU A 146 27.52 15.39 34.63
CA LEU A 146 27.28 15.56 33.20
C LEU A 146 28.57 15.44 32.39
N GLY A 147 29.65 16.08 32.87
CA GLY A 147 30.97 16.00 32.24
C GLY A 147 31.61 14.61 32.25
N ARG A 148 31.25 13.75 33.22
CA ARG A 148 31.70 12.35 33.27
C ARG A 148 31.02 11.47 32.21
N HIS A 149 29.75 11.72 31.91
CA HIS A 149 28.96 10.87 31.00
C HIS A 149 28.92 11.40 29.57
N PHE A 150 29.09 12.71 29.39
CA PHE A 150 29.02 13.36 28.09
C PHE A 150 30.21 14.28 27.89
N SER A 151 30.94 14.04 26.80
CA SER A 151 32.09 14.86 26.43
C SER A 151 31.64 16.03 25.57
N ARG A 152 31.99 17.28 25.94
CA ARG A 152 31.70 18.53 25.19
C ARG A 152 30.24 19.00 25.16
N VAL A 153 29.52 18.92 26.28
CA VAL A 153 28.12 19.39 26.39
C VAL A 153 27.97 20.91 26.54
N GLY A 154 29.07 21.64 26.78
CA GLY A 154 29.04 23.07 27.11
C GLY A 154 29.01 23.30 28.63
N GLN A 155 28.91 24.57 29.06
CA GLN A 155 28.79 24.90 30.48
C GLN A 155 27.31 25.06 30.82
N LEU A 156 26.76 24.18 31.66
CA LEU A 156 25.40 24.36 32.17
C LEU A 156 25.34 25.67 33.00
N PRO A 157 24.60 26.70 32.55
CA PRO A 157 24.49 27.95 33.30
C PRO A 157 23.71 27.74 34.60
N ASP A 158 23.97 28.59 35.60
CA ASP A 158 23.28 28.52 36.88
C ASP A 158 21.82 28.99 36.74
N LEU A 159 20.89 28.07 36.93
CA LEU A 159 19.45 28.33 36.86
C LEU A 159 18.86 28.85 38.17
N ALA A 160 19.66 28.94 39.24
CA ALA A 160 19.23 29.50 40.52
C ALA A 160 18.77 30.96 40.38
N GLY A 161 19.37 31.73 39.46
CA GLY A 161 18.96 33.09 39.14
C GLY A 161 17.54 33.21 38.55
N TYR A 162 17.01 32.12 37.98
CA TYR A 162 15.64 32.03 37.46
C TYR A 162 14.67 31.39 38.47
N GLY A 163 15.15 31.09 39.68
CA GLY A 163 14.36 30.48 40.76
C GLY A 163 14.25 28.96 40.70
N PHE A 164 15.04 28.30 39.85
CA PHE A 164 15.05 26.84 39.71
C PHE A 164 16.27 26.23 40.42
N LYS A 165 16.03 25.22 41.25
CA LYS A 165 17.06 24.45 41.94
C LYS A 165 17.19 23.07 41.30
N PRO A 166 18.40 22.53 41.16
CA PRO A 166 18.57 21.17 40.67
C PRO A 166 17.98 20.18 41.69
N VAL A 167 17.15 19.26 41.19
CA VAL A 167 16.61 18.14 41.98
C VAL A 167 17.50 16.92 41.77
N GLY A 168 17.90 16.68 40.53
CA GLY A 168 18.74 15.55 40.19
C GLY A 168 18.89 15.32 38.69
N ALA A 169 19.60 14.25 38.38
CA ALA A 169 19.85 13.83 37.01
C ALA A 169 19.70 12.31 36.87
N ARG A 170 19.34 11.90 35.66
CA ARG A 170 19.23 10.49 35.29
C ARG A 170 19.86 10.26 33.92
N LEU A 171 20.65 9.21 33.82
CA LEU A 171 21.17 8.72 32.55
C LEU A 171 20.13 7.77 31.95
N LEU A 172 19.87 7.95 30.66
CA LEU A 172 18.93 7.17 29.88
C LEU A 172 19.67 6.62 28.67
N SER A 173 19.31 5.41 28.24
CA SER A 173 19.70 4.89 26.93
C SER A 173 18.49 5.00 26.00
N ASN A 174 18.64 5.72 24.90
CA ASN A 174 17.66 5.74 23.82
C ASN A 174 18.21 5.02 22.59
N GLU A 175 17.37 4.80 21.58
CA GLU A 175 17.78 4.13 20.34
C GLU A 175 18.84 4.91 19.53
N GLN A 176 19.06 6.19 19.86
CA GLN A 176 20.05 7.05 19.22
C GLN A 176 21.36 7.20 20.02
N GLY A 177 21.48 6.58 21.20
CA GLY A 177 22.67 6.62 22.05
C GLY A 177 22.41 7.00 23.52
N PRO A 178 23.45 7.44 24.25
CA PRO A 178 23.28 7.94 25.61
C PRO A 178 22.46 9.24 25.61
N ALA A 179 21.56 9.35 26.57
CA ALA A 179 20.73 10.52 26.83
C ALA A 179 20.75 10.82 28.34
N ALA A 180 20.49 12.06 28.72
CA ALA A 180 20.37 12.44 30.12
C ALA A 180 19.18 13.36 30.33
N LEU A 181 18.53 13.20 31.47
CA LEU A 181 17.44 14.03 31.95
C LEU A 181 17.89 14.70 33.24
N LEU A 182 17.94 16.03 33.24
CA LEU A 182 18.22 16.85 34.40
C LEU A 182 16.90 17.47 34.82
N VAL A 183 16.52 17.30 36.09
CA VAL A 183 15.26 17.83 36.63
C VAL A 183 15.58 18.97 37.58
N PHE A 184 14.86 20.09 37.42
CA PHE A 184 14.94 21.24 38.30
C PHE A 184 13.55 21.56 38.84
N GLU A 185 13.49 22.12 40.03
CA GLU A 185 12.26 22.48 40.73
C GLU A 185 12.33 23.93 41.21
N ASP A 186 11.23 24.67 41.09
CA ASP A 186 11.12 26.01 41.63
C ASP A 186 10.64 26.03 43.09
N GLY A 187 10.64 27.21 43.72
CA GLY A 187 10.13 27.37 45.08
C GLY A 187 8.63 27.11 45.27
N LYS A 188 7.88 26.86 44.19
CA LYS A 188 6.45 26.53 44.19
C LYS A 188 6.20 25.04 43.90
N GLY A 189 7.25 24.24 43.72
CA GLY A 189 7.16 22.82 43.37
C GLY A 189 6.94 22.53 41.88
N GLN A 190 7.01 23.55 41.01
CA GLN A 190 6.95 23.35 39.57
C GLN A 190 8.29 22.83 39.05
N ARG A 191 8.23 21.72 38.31
CA ARG A 191 9.42 21.05 37.79
C ARG A 191 9.61 21.31 36.30
N ILE A 192 10.83 21.65 35.93
CA ILE A 192 11.30 21.69 34.54
C ILE A 192 12.31 20.58 34.33
N SER A 193 12.44 20.10 33.09
CA SER A 193 13.48 19.12 32.77
C SER A 193 14.25 19.50 31.54
N LEU A 194 15.57 19.46 31.65
CA LEU A 194 16.48 19.56 30.53
C LEU A 194 16.87 18.15 30.10
N PHE A 195 16.46 17.78 28.90
CA PHE A 195 16.81 16.53 28.27
C PHE A 195 17.89 16.77 27.23
N LEU A 196 18.93 15.95 27.22
CA LEU A 196 19.98 15.96 26.21
C LEU A 196 20.19 14.57 25.64
N ARG A 197 20.52 14.48 24.36
CA ARG A 197 20.83 13.21 23.69
C ARG A 197 21.85 13.39 22.58
N SER A 198 22.52 12.28 22.24
CA SER A 198 23.32 12.20 21.02
C SER A 198 22.46 12.42 19.77
N PRO A 199 23.01 13.07 18.72
CA PRO A 199 22.31 13.34 17.47
C PRO A 199 22.00 12.03 16.75
N GLY A 200 20.72 11.79 16.48
CA GLY A 200 20.27 10.62 15.74
C GLY A 200 20.46 10.75 14.22
N ASN A 201 20.21 9.66 13.49
CA ASN A 201 20.34 9.63 12.03
C ASN A 201 19.41 10.62 11.30
N LEU A 202 18.19 10.83 11.83
CA LEU A 202 17.17 11.71 11.22
C LEU A 202 17.35 13.19 11.60
N TYR A 203 17.89 13.48 12.79
CA TYR A 203 18.10 14.83 13.31
C TYR A 203 19.53 15.03 13.78
N ARG A 204 20.47 14.99 12.82
CA ARG A 204 21.90 15.21 13.09
C ARG A 204 22.17 16.62 13.64
N ARG A 205 21.36 17.59 13.22
CA ARG A 205 21.27 18.94 13.77
C ARG A 205 19.80 19.37 13.66
N MET A 206 19.17 19.59 14.80
CA MET A 206 17.79 19.99 14.90
C MET A 206 17.66 21.51 14.72
N PRO A 207 16.63 21.99 14.00
CA PRO A 207 16.32 23.41 13.96
C PRO A 207 15.85 23.86 15.33
N ASP A 208 16.07 25.13 15.63
CA ASP A 208 15.55 25.74 16.85
C ASP A 208 14.02 25.83 16.75
N GLY A 209 13.32 25.32 17.75
CA GLY A 209 11.87 25.30 17.73
C GLY A 209 11.24 25.02 19.09
N GLN A 210 9.92 25.12 19.12
CA GLN A 210 9.11 24.81 20.28
C GLN A 210 7.91 23.97 19.87
N ARG A 211 7.51 23.05 20.76
CA ARG A 211 6.35 22.17 20.58
C ARG A 211 5.54 22.16 21.86
N VAL A 212 4.22 22.32 21.73
CA VAL A 212 3.29 22.11 22.83
C VAL A 212 2.66 20.73 22.70
N ASP A 213 2.70 19.94 23.78
CA ASP A 213 2.11 18.61 23.89
C ASP A 213 1.25 18.53 25.15
N GLY A 214 -0.02 18.94 25.00
CA GLY A 214 -0.97 19.06 26.11
C GLY A 214 -0.62 20.25 27.01
N GLN A 215 -0.32 19.97 28.28
CA GLN A 215 0.06 20.97 29.28
C GLN A 215 1.57 21.22 29.35
N LEU A 216 2.35 20.60 28.46
CA LEU A 216 3.81 20.72 28.45
C LEU A 216 4.28 21.39 27.17
N GLU A 217 5.25 22.28 27.29
CA GLU A 217 6.00 22.86 26.18
C GLU A 217 7.42 22.28 26.18
N ALA A 218 7.86 21.80 25.02
CA ALA A 218 9.22 21.34 24.76
C ALA A 218 9.90 22.30 23.77
N ARG A 219 10.91 23.02 24.24
CA ARG A 219 11.78 23.88 23.42
C ARG A 219 13.04 23.13 23.10
N TYR A 220 13.36 22.97 21.82
CA TYR A 220 14.48 22.14 21.40
C TYR A 220 15.44 22.89 20.49
N TRP A 221 16.71 22.54 20.61
CA TRP A 221 17.81 23.10 19.82
C TRP A 221 18.96 22.10 19.73
N SER A 222 19.93 22.38 18.86
CA SER A 222 21.19 21.64 18.82
C SER A 222 22.33 22.54 19.24
N HIS A 223 23.17 22.07 20.16
CA HIS A 223 24.43 22.72 20.47
C HIS A 223 25.58 21.71 20.40
N GLY A 224 26.64 22.09 19.67
CA GLY A 224 27.83 21.26 19.54
C GLY A 224 27.53 19.89 18.93
N ALA A 225 27.78 18.84 19.71
CA ALA A 225 27.58 17.45 19.32
C ALA A 225 26.31 16.82 19.92
N TYR A 226 25.41 17.60 20.51
CA TYR A 226 24.21 17.09 21.19
C TYR A 226 22.94 17.88 20.84
N ASN A 227 21.80 17.22 21.02
CA ASN A 227 20.47 17.82 20.90
C ASN A 227 19.89 18.01 22.30
N PHE A 228 19.31 19.18 22.56
CA PHE A 228 18.73 19.55 23.83
C PHE A 228 17.25 19.84 23.68
N ALA A 229 16.47 19.47 24.70
CA ALA A 229 15.09 19.89 24.89
C ALA A 229 14.90 20.35 26.33
N LEU A 230 14.41 21.56 26.50
CA LEU A 230 13.83 22.02 27.75
C LEU A 230 12.34 21.72 27.73
N VAL A 231 11.87 20.95 28.70
CA VAL A 231 10.45 20.64 28.91
C VAL A 231 9.97 21.36 30.17
N SER A 232 8.96 22.21 30.01
CA SER A 232 8.29 22.95 31.08
C SER A 232 6.78 22.87 30.93
N ALA A 233 6.03 23.34 31.93
CA ALA A 233 4.60 23.57 31.76
C ALA A 233 4.37 24.65 30.69
N ALA A 234 3.33 24.48 29.85
CA ALA A 234 3.07 25.36 28.70
C ALA A 234 2.64 26.78 29.12
N ASP A 235 2.16 26.95 30.34
CA ASP A 235 1.78 28.23 30.96
C ASP A 235 2.95 28.89 31.72
N ASP A 236 4.10 28.22 31.87
CA ASP A 236 5.25 28.79 32.57
C ASP A 236 6.06 29.72 31.67
N VAL A 237 5.80 31.02 31.80
CA VAL A 237 6.50 32.11 31.08
C VAL A 237 8.02 32.07 31.33
N ARG A 238 8.49 31.51 32.44
CA ARG A 238 9.93 31.42 32.76
C ARG A 238 10.63 30.36 31.91
N GLY A 239 9.90 29.38 31.38
CA GLY A 239 10.45 28.34 30.50
C GLY A 239 11.11 28.93 29.25
N ALA A 240 10.57 30.05 28.73
CA ALA A 240 11.17 30.78 27.62
C ALA A 240 12.55 31.38 27.98
N GLY A 241 12.62 32.09 29.12
CA GLY A 241 13.85 32.72 29.58
C GLY A 241 14.94 31.73 29.97
N VAL A 242 14.57 30.60 30.59
CA VAL A 242 15.50 29.51 30.91
C VAL A 242 16.02 28.83 29.64
N GLY A 243 15.15 28.59 28.67
CA GLY A 243 15.55 27.97 27.39
C GLY A 243 16.56 28.83 26.64
N GLU A 244 16.39 30.15 26.64
CA GLU A 244 17.32 31.09 26.00
C GLU A 244 18.65 31.19 26.75
N ALA A 245 18.63 31.23 28.09
CA ALA A 245 19.85 31.20 28.90
C ALA A 245 20.66 29.91 28.68
N LEU A 246 19.98 28.76 28.64
CA LEU A 246 20.61 27.46 28.36
C LEU A 246 21.19 27.41 26.95
N ARG A 247 20.51 27.99 25.96
CA ARG A 247 20.99 28.06 24.58
C ARG A 247 22.26 28.92 24.43
N LEU A 248 22.40 29.98 25.24
CA LEU A 248 23.56 30.86 25.21
C LEU A 248 24.74 30.32 26.04
N GLY A 249 24.47 29.57 27.11
CA GLY A 249 25.49 29.02 28.00
C GLY A 249 26.08 27.67 27.57
N LEU A 250 25.26 26.84 26.92
CA LEU A 250 25.70 25.57 26.32
C LEU A 250 26.29 25.84 24.95
#